data_AF-A0A9E2QHZ9-F1
#
_entry.id   AF-A0A9E2QHZ9-F1
#
_cell.length_a   1.000
_cell.length_b   1.000
_cell.length_c   1.000
_cell.angle_alpha   90.00
_cell.angle_beta   90.00
_cell.angle_gamma   90.00
#
_symmetry.space_group_name_H-M   'P 1'
#
loop_
_entity.id
_entity.type
_entity.pdbx_description
1 polymer ?
#
loop_
_entity_poly.entity_id
_entity_poly.type
_entity_poly.pdbx_seq_one_letter_code
_entity_poly.pdbx_strand_id
1 'polypeptide(L)'
;DAPGSNSQTGNVTFVNASSSDFHLSSSDTLARENGVDLSGTSTIWFSDDIDGTTRPLDSSWDIGADEASGAAVNSAPSAPVTLYSNNTTARQGGTNPTGITDGTPVFSAINVDADSSDIANKYQIQVWTKGADCAYASTSNVWDSAWADGTSGTSMNNCTEGNRCSDIIYAATSSNLVLDGAAYCWRIKFWDDDAAEGAWSTETAQFTMASLTATTVTPRPNPQTIGLSTTFEGTYNGTDVLVKLHVCKDNAGITGQVCDSGSYCDTSSFTDFKPVTCAYSTSTASSSIDFYGYICDSSDNCSSVSTGAFGFNAESSRLKGGVRLKGGVRLK
;
A
#
# COMPACT_ATOMS: atom_id res chain seq x y z
N ASP A 1 -17.27 -16.25 57.22
CA ASP A 1 -18.37 -15.43 56.71
C ASP A 1 -18.68 -14.37 57.75
N ALA A 2 -18.69 -13.10 57.36
CA ALA A 2 -18.89 -11.98 58.28
C ALA A 2 -20.39 -11.66 58.35
N PRO A 3 -21.05 -11.81 59.51
CA PRO A 3 -22.48 -11.55 59.61
C PRO A 3 -22.77 -10.05 59.47
N GLY A 4 -23.50 -9.65 58.43
CA GLY A 4 -23.92 -8.26 58.20
C GLY A 4 -24.86 -8.12 56.99
N SER A 5 -25.60 -7.01 56.90
CA SER A 5 -26.56 -6.76 55.80
C SER A 5 -25.92 -6.55 54.43
N ASN A 6 -24.60 -6.34 54.37
CA ASN A 6 -23.82 -6.12 53.14
C ASN A 6 -22.64 -7.12 53.05
N SER A 7 -22.80 -8.35 53.52
CA SER A 7 -21.74 -9.36 53.50
C SER A 7 -21.38 -9.75 52.06
N GLN A 8 -20.10 -9.61 51.69
CA GLN A 8 -19.55 -10.20 50.47
C GLN A 8 -18.83 -11.51 50.79
N THR A 9 -18.93 -12.51 49.90
CA THR A 9 -18.22 -13.80 50.04
C THR A 9 -17.49 -14.14 48.75
N GLY A 10 -16.21 -14.50 48.86
CA GLY A 10 -15.36 -14.79 47.72
C GLY A 10 -13.87 -14.64 48.06
N ASN A 11 -13.03 -14.64 47.02
CA ASN A 11 -11.59 -14.41 47.15
C ASN A 11 -11.26 -12.97 46.74
N VAL A 12 -10.54 -12.27 47.61
CA VAL A 12 -9.93 -10.97 47.30
C VAL A 12 -8.61 -11.19 46.59
N THR A 13 -8.35 -10.40 45.54
CA THR A 13 -7.10 -10.40 44.77
C THR A 13 -6.23 -9.23 45.21
N PHE A 14 -5.01 -9.52 45.64
CA PHE A 14 -4.03 -8.50 46.06
C PHE A 14 -2.94 -8.33 45.02
N VAL A 15 -2.26 -7.18 45.02
CA VAL A 15 -1.15 -6.86 44.11
C VAL A 15 -0.07 -7.95 44.17
N ASN A 16 0.42 -8.30 45.36
CA ASN A 16 1.35 -9.42 45.52
C ASN A 16 1.38 -9.96 46.97
N ALA A 17 0.34 -10.72 47.32
CA ALA A 17 0.22 -11.35 48.65
C ALA A 17 1.42 -12.25 49.02
N SER A 18 2.08 -12.86 48.03
CA SER A 18 3.26 -13.71 48.27
C SER A 18 4.48 -12.94 48.77
N SER A 19 4.56 -11.66 48.42
CA SER A 19 5.58 -10.72 48.89
C SER A 19 5.13 -9.85 50.06
N SER A 20 3.95 -10.13 50.63
CA SER A 20 3.28 -9.32 51.65
C SER A 20 2.81 -7.94 51.17
N ASP A 21 2.62 -7.77 49.87
CA ASP A 21 1.92 -6.62 49.31
C ASP A 21 0.43 -6.95 49.22
N PHE A 22 -0.32 -6.44 50.20
CA PHE A 22 -1.75 -6.67 50.38
C PHE A 22 -2.60 -5.47 49.94
N HIS A 23 -2.05 -4.55 49.14
CA HIS A 23 -2.90 -3.60 48.42
C HIS A 23 -3.83 -4.38 47.50
N LEU A 24 -5.04 -3.87 47.36
CA LEU A 24 -6.08 -4.44 46.53
C LEU A 24 -5.65 -4.34 45.06
N SER A 25 -5.78 -5.45 44.34
CA SER A 25 -5.42 -5.47 42.92
C SER A 25 -6.40 -4.63 42.11
N SER A 26 -5.91 -3.89 41.10
CA SER A 26 -6.74 -3.25 40.08
C SER A 26 -7.57 -4.23 39.24
N SER A 27 -7.35 -5.55 39.40
CA SER A 27 -8.18 -6.61 38.83
C SER A 27 -9.19 -7.25 39.79
N ASP A 28 -9.19 -6.87 41.08
CA ASP A 28 -10.14 -7.42 42.05
C ASP A 28 -11.60 -7.01 41.74
N THR A 29 -12.56 -7.91 41.87
CA THR A 29 -13.98 -7.61 41.59
C THR A 29 -14.89 -7.78 42.80
N LEU A 30 -14.33 -8.18 43.95
CA LEU A 30 -15.09 -8.53 45.15
C LEU A 30 -15.08 -7.41 46.19
N ALA A 31 -13.88 -6.89 46.46
CA ALA A 31 -13.65 -5.83 47.42
C ALA A 31 -13.62 -4.46 46.73
N ARG A 32 -13.13 -4.37 45.49
CA ARG A 32 -13.07 -3.08 44.79
C ARG A 32 -14.48 -2.55 44.48
N GLU A 33 -14.72 -1.27 44.71
CA GLU A 33 -16.00 -0.54 44.53
C GLU A 33 -17.21 -1.15 45.28
N ASN A 34 -16.99 -2.04 46.26
CA ASN A 34 -18.06 -2.75 46.97
C ASN A 34 -18.14 -2.39 48.47
N GLY A 35 -17.37 -1.40 48.89
CA GLY A 35 -17.33 -0.85 50.23
C GLY A 35 -18.54 0.03 50.57
N VAL A 36 -18.87 0.06 51.86
CA VAL A 36 -19.90 0.98 52.39
C VAL A 36 -19.23 2.32 52.66
N ASP A 37 -19.80 3.42 52.16
CA ASP A 37 -19.36 4.77 52.49
C ASP A 37 -19.61 5.05 53.99
N LEU A 38 -18.51 5.25 54.73
CA LEU A 38 -18.53 5.55 56.17
C LEU A 38 -18.20 7.02 56.49
N SER A 39 -17.90 7.85 55.47
CA SER A 39 -17.43 9.24 55.63
C SER A 39 -18.37 10.12 56.45
N GLY A 40 -19.67 9.83 56.45
CA GLY A 40 -20.70 10.57 57.19
C GLY A 40 -21.02 10.06 58.60
N THR A 41 -20.39 9.00 59.09
CA THR A 41 -20.83 8.35 60.35
C THR A 41 -20.17 8.94 61.59
N SER A 42 -20.93 9.50 62.54
CA SER A 42 -20.42 10.22 63.73
C SER A 42 -19.49 9.43 64.68
N THR A 43 -19.19 8.17 64.36
CA THR A 43 -18.45 7.24 65.21
C THR A 43 -17.07 6.90 64.62
N ILE A 44 -16.87 7.00 63.31
CA ILE A 44 -15.60 6.72 62.63
C ILE A 44 -15.49 7.63 61.39
N TRP A 45 -14.85 8.80 61.52
CA TRP A 45 -14.57 9.70 60.40
C TRP A 45 -13.14 9.48 59.91
N PHE A 46 -12.97 8.65 58.89
CA PHE A 46 -11.80 8.72 58.02
C PHE A 46 -12.27 8.97 56.59
N SER A 47 -11.52 9.79 55.87
CA SER A 47 -11.74 10.10 54.46
C SER A 47 -10.64 9.53 53.58
N ASP A 48 -9.57 9.00 54.17
CA ASP A 48 -8.43 8.44 53.45
C ASP A 48 -8.19 7.00 53.91
N ASP A 49 -7.60 6.19 53.04
CA ASP A 49 -7.17 4.83 53.33
C ASP A 49 -5.88 4.78 54.19
N ILE A 50 -5.27 3.59 54.32
CA ILE A 50 -4.07 3.41 55.14
C ILE A 50 -2.81 4.08 54.56
N ASP A 51 -2.80 4.36 53.26
CA ASP A 51 -1.69 4.97 52.52
C ASP A 51 -1.90 6.49 52.29
N GLY A 52 -3.08 7.01 52.66
CA GLY A 52 -3.45 8.41 52.54
C GLY A 52 -4.21 8.75 51.26
N THR A 53 -4.68 7.76 50.51
CA THR A 53 -5.54 7.93 49.33
C THR A 53 -6.95 8.28 49.77
N THR A 54 -7.52 9.35 49.24
CA THR A 54 -8.90 9.76 49.55
C THR A 54 -9.92 8.75 49.04
N ARG A 55 -10.95 8.50 49.85
CA ARG A 55 -12.07 7.59 49.58
C ARG A 55 -13.37 8.34 49.28
N PRO A 56 -14.13 7.93 48.24
CA PRO A 56 -13.70 7.00 47.20
C PRO A 56 -12.70 7.66 46.24
N LEU A 57 -11.77 6.89 45.68
CA LEU A 57 -10.89 7.36 44.60
C LEU A 57 -11.64 7.41 43.27
N ASP A 58 -12.45 6.38 43.00
CA ASP A 58 -13.25 6.26 41.79
C ASP A 58 -14.73 6.57 42.07
N SER A 59 -15.60 5.55 42.13
CA SER A 59 -17.05 5.74 42.16
C SER A 59 -17.70 5.32 43.49
N SER A 60 -17.07 4.42 44.23
CA SER A 60 -17.53 3.82 45.48
C SER A 60 -16.32 3.45 46.35
N TRP A 61 -16.53 3.32 47.66
CA TRP A 61 -15.46 2.88 48.56
C TRP A 61 -15.07 1.43 48.27
N ASP A 62 -13.85 1.04 48.60
CA ASP A 62 -13.42 -0.36 48.62
C ASP A 62 -13.72 -1.07 49.95
N ILE A 63 -13.90 -2.39 49.91
CA ILE A 63 -13.94 -3.23 51.11
C ILE A 63 -12.51 -3.45 51.62
N GLY A 64 -12.18 -2.83 52.74
CA GLY A 64 -10.91 -3.10 53.43
C GLY A 64 -10.19 -1.83 53.86
N ALA A 65 -8.88 -1.94 54.02
CA ALA A 65 -8.02 -0.84 54.49
C ALA A 65 -7.39 -0.03 53.36
N ASP A 66 -7.40 -0.55 52.14
CA ASP A 66 -6.84 0.06 50.92
C ASP A 66 -7.96 0.63 50.02
N GLU A 67 -7.66 1.68 49.27
CA GLU A 67 -8.51 2.22 48.20
C GLU A 67 -7.73 2.13 46.88
N ALA A 68 -8.00 1.07 46.13
CA ALA A 68 -7.34 0.83 44.86
C ALA A 68 -8.01 1.64 43.75
N SER A 69 -7.19 2.26 42.92
CA SER A 69 -7.65 2.72 41.61
C SER A 69 -8.20 1.52 40.83
N GLY A 70 -9.36 1.70 40.21
CA GLY A 70 -9.86 0.79 39.20
C GLY A 70 -8.82 0.53 38.11
N ALA A 71 -8.95 -0.61 37.43
CA ALA A 71 -8.27 -0.77 36.15
C ALA A 71 -8.63 0.45 35.30
N ALA A 72 -7.62 1.14 34.74
CA ALA A 72 -7.86 2.16 33.74
C ALA A 72 -8.82 1.57 32.71
N VAL A 73 -9.98 2.21 32.52
CA VAL A 73 -10.94 1.74 31.54
C VAL A 73 -10.29 1.95 30.19
N ASN A 74 -9.98 0.87 29.48
CA ASN A 74 -9.41 0.94 28.14
C ASN A 74 -10.26 1.87 27.26
N SER A 75 -9.61 2.86 26.65
CA SER A 75 -10.18 3.72 25.64
C SER A 75 -9.83 3.16 24.27
N ALA A 76 -10.85 2.77 23.50
CA ALA A 76 -10.61 2.30 22.14
C ALA A 76 -9.83 3.34 21.29
N PRO A 77 -9.04 2.88 20.30
CA PRO A 77 -8.24 3.77 19.48
C PRO A 77 -9.06 4.89 18.82
N SER A 78 -8.51 6.10 18.89
CA SER A 78 -9.04 7.25 18.17
C SER A 78 -8.78 7.14 16.66
N ALA A 79 -9.42 8.02 15.89
CA ALA A 79 -9.24 8.05 14.44
C ALA A 79 -7.74 8.21 14.08
N PRO A 80 -7.16 7.30 13.28
CA PRO A 80 -5.77 7.40 12.86
C PRO A 80 -5.49 8.67 12.06
N VAL A 81 -4.26 9.16 12.15
CA VAL A 81 -3.83 10.41 11.49
C VAL A 81 -2.63 10.20 10.58
N THR A 82 -2.38 11.17 9.69
CA THR A 82 -1.20 11.16 8.80
C THR A 82 -1.16 9.88 7.95
N LEU A 83 -2.26 9.58 7.28
CA LEU A 83 -2.41 8.45 6.38
C LEU A 83 -1.52 8.68 5.18
N TYR A 84 -0.58 7.77 4.93
CA TYR A 84 0.29 7.82 3.76
C TYR A 84 0.13 6.56 2.92
N SER A 85 0.28 6.74 1.60
CA SER A 85 0.42 5.64 0.66
C SER A 85 1.56 5.89 -0.33
N ASN A 86 2.10 4.82 -0.91
CA ASN A 86 3.07 4.87 -2.02
C ASN A 86 3.21 3.51 -2.72
N ASN A 87 4.17 3.40 -3.66
CA ASN A 87 4.58 2.15 -4.31
C ASN A 87 5.16 1.14 -3.29
N THR A 88 6.38 1.37 -2.79
CA THR A 88 7.13 0.34 -2.02
C THR A 88 6.99 0.49 -0.50
N THR A 89 6.88 1.71 -0.01
CA THR A 89 6.68 2.00 1.42
C THR A 89 5.89 3.29 1.58
N ALA A 90 4.90 3.29 2.46
CA ALA A 90 4.06 4.46 2.69
C ALA A 90 4.88 5.65 3.21
N ARG A 91 6.01 5.40 3.89
CA ARG A 91 6.89 6.45 4.45
C ARG A 91 7.57 7.33 3.39
N GLN A 92 7.71 6.84 2.17
CA GLN A 92 8.28 7.61 1.06
C GLN A 92 7.22 8.39 0.27
N GLY A 93 5.94 8.20 0.60
CA GLY A 93 4.84 8.84 -0.09
C GLY A 93 4.23 9.99 0.69
N GLY A 94 2.90 10.07 0.66
CA GLY A 94 2.13 11.11 1.33
C GLY A 94 0.65 10.75 1.37
N THR A 95 -0.19 11.71 1.76
CA THR A 95 -1.64 11.47 1.90
C THR A 95 -2.34 11.30 0.55
N ASN A 96 -1.85 11.99 -0.48
CA ASN A 96 -2.49 12.08 -1.79
C ASN A 96 -1.50 11.87 -2.95
N PRO A 97 -0.73 10.76 -2.99
CA PRO A 97 0.25 10.53 -4.05
C PRO A 97 -0.42 10.30 -5.41
N THR A 98 0.29 10.68 -6.47
CA THR A 98 -0.08 10.42 -7.86
C THR A 98 1.04 9.65 -8.55
N GLY A 99 0.72 8.94 -9.62
CA GLY A 99 1.73 8.17 -10.36
C GLY A 99 2.16 6.90 -9.64
N ILE A 100 1.27 6.28 -8.87
CA ILE A 100 1.52 4.97 -8.26
C ILE A 100 1.65 3.94 -9.40
N THR A 101 2.82 3.33 -9.54
CA THR A 101 3.13 2.33 -10.57
C THR A 101 3.00 0.90 -10.05
N ASP A 102 3.05 0.71 -8.73
CA ASP A 102 2.86 -0.60 -8.10
C ASP A 102 1.37 -0.91 -8.00
N GLY A 103 0.93 -2.01 -8.63
CA GLY A 103 -0.45 -2.50 -8.56
C GLY A 103 -0.87 -3.00 -7.17
N THR A 104 0.08 -3.09 -6.24
CA THR A 104 -0.10 -3.43 -4.83
C THR A 104 0.41 -2.30 -3.92
N PRO A 105 -0.20 -1.10 -3.96
CA PRO A 105 0.29 0.03 -3.19
C PRO A 105 0.32 -0.26 -1.69
N VAL A 106 1.19 0.45 -1.00
CA VAL A 106 1.44 0.30 0.44
C VAL A 106 0.84 1.45 1.21
N PHE A 107 0.23 1.16 2.36
CA PHE A 107 -0.46 2.10 3.25
C PHE A 107 0.15 2.11 4.66
N SER A 108 0.07 3.24 5.35
CA SER A 108 0.44 3.35 6.76
C SER A 108 -0.20 4.59 7.40
N ALA A 109 -0.54 4.53 8.68
CA ALA A 109 -1.03 5.65 9.47
C ALA A 109 -0.35 5.69 10.84
N ILE A 110 -0.55 6.78 11.57
CA ILE A 110 -0.16 6.90 12.98
C ILE A 110 -1.32 6.40 13.85
N ASN A 111 -1.04 5.44 14.75
CA ASN A 111 -1.98 5.01 15.77
C ASN A 111 -2.18 6.14 16.79
N VAL A 112 -3.43 6.41 17.18
CA VAL A 112 -3.76 7.43 18.16
C VAL A 112 -4.64 6.78 19.20
N ASP A 113 -4.20 6.83 20.45
CA ASP A 113 -4.91 6.28 21.59
C ASP A 113 -4.82 7.27 22.76
N ALA A 114 -5.83 7.29 23.63
CA ALA A 114 -5.76 8.07 24.87
C ALA A 114 -4.88 7.36 25.91
N ASP A 115 -4.75 6.04 25.80
CA ASP A 115 -3.98 5.19 26.70
C ASP A 115 -2.53 5.05 26.20
N SER A 116 -1.63 5.81 26.83
CA SER A 116 -0.22 5.97 26.37
C SER A 116 0.65 4.70 26.38
N SER A 117 0.16 3.59 26.94
CA SER A 117 0.83 2.29 26.95
C SER A 117 0.37 1.36 25.83
N ASP A 118 -0.69 1.72 25.12
CA ASP A 118 -1.45 0.76 24.33
C ASP A 118 -0.86 0.54 22.95
N ILE A 119 -1.18 -0.63 22.41
CA ILE A 119 -0.70 -1.06 21.11
C ILE A 119 -1.86 -1.39 20.18
N ALA A 120 -1.82 -0.84 18.96
CA ALA A 120 -2.63 -1.38 17.88
C ALA A 120 -2.02 -2.70 17.39
N ASN A 121 -2.81 -3.78 17.42
CA ASN A 121 -2.38 -5.12 16.95
C ASN A 121 -3.21 -5.65 15.77
N LYS A 122 -4.29 -4.96 15.41
CA LYS A 122 -5.10 -5.24 14.22
C LYS A 122 -5.51 -3.95 13.52
N TYR A 123 -5.83 -4.07 12.24
CA TYR A 123 -6.33 -2.97 11.41
C TYR A 123 -7.46 -3.44 10.49
N GLN A 124 -8.20 -2.46 9.97
CA GLN A 124 -9.04 -2.68 8.80
C GLN A 124 -8.82 -1.52 7.86
N ILE A 125 -8.51 -1.84 6.61
CA ILE A 125 -8.40 -0.85 5.53
C ILE A 125 -9.47 -1.13 4.50
N GLN A 126 -10.10 -0.06 4.02
CA GLN A 126 -11.04 -0.08 2.92
C GLN A 126 -10.55 0.84 1.83
N VAL A 127 -10.62 0.37 0.59
CA VAL A 127 -10.24 1.09 -0.62
C VAL A 127 -11.40 1.03 -1.60
N TRP A 128 -11.75 2.17 -2.18
CA TRP A 128 -12.83 2.27 -3.15
C TRP A 128 -12.46 3.20 -4.30
N THR A 129 -13.08 2.97 -5.45
CA THR A 129 -12.91 3.85 -6.61
C THR A 129 -13.38 5.26 -6.26
N LYS A 130 -12.54 6.26 -6.51
CA LYS A 130 -12.86 7.65 -6.20
C LYS A 130 -13.98 8.17 -7.11
N GLY A 131 -15.00 8.74 -6.49
CA GLY A 131 -16.08 9.46 -7.17
C GLY A 131 -15.73 10.93 -7.43
N ALA A 132 -16.73 11.81 -7.37
CA ALA A 132 -16.49 13.26 -7.39
C ALA A 132 -15.69 13.71 -6.14
N ASP A 133 -15.92 13.03 -5.02
CA ASP A 133 -15.30 13.19 -3.72
C ASP A 133 -14.85 11.84 -3.14
N CYS A 134 -14.19 11.87 -1.98
CA CYS A 134 -13.82 10.68 -1.22
C CYS A 134 -14.87 10.30 -0.17
N ALA A 135 -16.15 10.45 -0.50
CA ALA A 135 -17.21 9.87 0.31
C ALA A 135 -17.16 8.34 0.19
N TYR A 136 -17.22 7.63 1.32
CA TYR A 136 -17.21 6.18 1.31
C TYR A 136 -18.49 5.63 0.66
N ALA A 137 -18.33 4.80 -0.37
CA ALA A 137 -19.43 4.14 -1.06
C ALA A 137 -19.13 2.64 -1.20
N SER A 138 -19.89 1.81 -0.45
CA SER A 138 -19.69 0.35 -0.42
C SER A 138 -19.85 -0.33 -1.77
N THR A 139 -20.66 0.23 -2.69
CA THR A 139 -20.85 -0.27 -4.06
C THR A 139 -19.62 -0.10 -4.95
N SER A 140 -18.69 0.78 -4.57
CA SER A 140 -17.42 1.03 -5.28
C SER A 140 -16.20 0.46 -4.56
N ASN A 141 -16.43 -0.30 -3.49
CA ASN A 141 -15.36 -0.89 -2.70
C ASN A 141 -14.59 -1.91 -3.55
N VAL A 142 -13.29 -1.69 -3.72
CA VAL A 142 -12.38 -2.57 -4.47
C VAL A 142 -11.59 -3.47 -3.54
N TRP A 143 -11.41 -3.07 -2.28
CA TRP A 143 -10.74 -3.87 -1.28
C TRP A 143 -11.23 -3.53 0.13
N ASP A 144 -11.40 -4.56 0.96
CA ASP A 144 -11.61 -4.46 2.40
C ASP A 144 -10.80 -5.58 3.05
N SER A 145 -9.80 -5.22 3.85
CA SER A 145 -8.86 -6.21 4.42
C SER A 145 -9.52 -7.18 5.39
N ALA A 146 -10.67 -6.84 5.98
CA ALA A 146 -11.38 -7.66 6.95
C ALA A 146 -12.61 -8.39 6.37
N TRP A 147 -12.82 -8.34 5.04
CA TRP A 147 -14.00 -8.93 4.38
C TRP A 147 -14.18 -10.43 4.66
N ALA A 148 -13.09 -11.15 4.95
CA ALA A 148 -13.12 -12.60 5.18
C ALA A 148 -13.34 -13.01 6.65
N ASP A 149 -12.97 -12.18 7.64
CA ASP A 149 -13.11 -12.52 9.07
C ASP A 149 -14.31 -11.87 9.76
N GLY A 150 -14.84 -10.77 9.20
CA GLY A 150 -16.10 -10.16 9.56
C GLY A 150 -16.30 -9.78 11.03
N THR A 151 -15.29 -9.80 11.90
CA THR A 151 -15.53 -9.48 13.33
C THR A 151 -14.30 -9.02 14.11
N SER A 152 -13.09 -8.99 13.56
CA SER A 152 -11.94 -8.58 14.38
C SER A 152 -10.84 -7.80 13.67
N GLY A 153 -10.96 -7.50 12.38
CA GLY A 153 -9.88 -6.84 11.67
C GLY A 153 -8.69 -7.78 11.41
N THR A 154 -7.80 -7.33 10.54
CA THR A 154 -6.62 -8.06 10.11
C THR A 154 -5.46 -7.86 11.08
N SER A 155 -4.81 -8.94 11.51
CA SER A 155 -3.61 -8.86 12.36
C SER A 155 -2.45 -8.09 11.70
N MET A 156 -1.72 -7.35 12.52
CA MET A 156 -0.51 -6.62 12.14
C MET A 156 0.56 -6.73 13.23
N ASN A 157 1.76 -6.22 12.95
CA ASN A 157 2.76 -6.02 13.97
C ASN A 157 2.30 -4.94 14.95
N ASN A 158 2.55 -5.17 16.24
CA ASN A 158 2.20 -4.22 17.30
C ASN A 158 2.73 -2.82 16.98
N CYS A 159 1.84 -1.84 17.12
CA CYS A 159 2.10 -0.44 16.85
C CYS A 159 1.70 0.38 18.08
N THR A 160 2.69 0.82 18.85
CA THR A 160 2.49 1.67 20.02
C THR A 160 1.77 2.96 19.66
N GLU A 161 0.94 3.45 20.59
CA GLU A 161 0.33 4.78 20.56
C GLU A 161 1.32 5.88 20.10
N GLY A 162 0.82 6.83 19.31
CA GLY A 162 1.58 7.95 18.76
C GLY A 162 2.59 7.59 17.65
N ASN A 163 2.77 6.30 17.33
CA ASN A 163 3.73 5.86 16.34
C ASN A 163 3.10 5.52 14.98
N ARG A 164 3.91 5.65 13.94
CA ARG A 164 3.56 5.17 12.60
C ARG A 164 3.67 3.66 12.53
N CYS A 165 2.56 3.01 12.19
CA CYS A 165 2.47 1.57 12.08
C CYS A 165 3.20 1.03 10.85
N SER A 166 3.45 -0.29 10.84
CA SER A 166 4.10 -0.99 9.73
C SER A 166 3.35 -0.82 8.42
N ASP A 167 4.08 -0.99 7.31
CA ASP A 167 3.52 -0.96 5.97
C ASP A 167 2.46 -2.06 5.78
N ILE A 168 1.30 -1.67 5.26
CA ILE A 168 0.15 -2.52 4.94
C ILE A 168 0.01 -2.58 3.42
N ILE A 169 0.17 -3.76 2.83
CA ILE A 169 0.17 -3.95 1.37
C ILE A 169 -1.26 -4.15 0.87
N TYR A 170 -1.64 -3.46 -0.20
CA TYR A 170 -2.88 -3.73 -0.93
C TYR A 170 -2.94 -5.19 -1.39
N ALA A 171 -3.95 -5.93 -0.96
CA ALA A 171 -4.08 -7.36 -1.25
C ALA A 171 -5.54 -7.75 -1.57
N ALA A 172 -6.10 -7.18 -2.64
CA ALA A 172 -7.42 -7.59 -3.11
C ALA A 172 -7.39 -9.01 -3.69
N THR A 173 -8.43 -9.79 -3.40
CA THR A 173 -8.54 -11.19 -3.82
C THR A 173 -8.85 -11.37 -5.31
N SER A 174 -9.35 -10.32 -5.98
CA SER A 174 -9.79 -10.37 -7.37
C SER A 174 -8.71 -10.00 -8.39
N SER A 175 -7.79 -9.09 -8.07
CA SER A 175 -6.67 -8.64 -8.92
C SER A 175 -5.92 -7.44 -8.29
N ASN A 176 -4.69 -7.23 -8.74
CA ASN A 176 -3.92 -6.01 -8.49
C ASN A 176 -4.56 -4.81 -9.20
N LEU A 177 -4.27 -3.60 -8.72
CA LEU A 177 -4.67 -2.36 -9.39
C LEU A 177 -3.89 -2.19 -10.70
N VAL A 178 -4.55 -1.62 -11.71
CA VAL A 178 -3.99 -1.42 -13.05
C VAL A 178 -3.58 0.04 -13.27
N LEU A 179 -2.72 0.28 -14.25
CA LEU A 179 -2.16 1.60 -14.56
C LEU A 179 -2.97 2.36 -15.61
N ASP A 180 -4.24 2.58 -15.30
CA ASP A 180 -5.22 3.26 -16.14
C ASP A 180 -5.44 4.74 -15.74
N GLY A 181 -4.67 5.25 -14.78
CA GLY A 181 -4.88 6.59 -14.23
C GLY A 181 -6.04 6.69 -13.24
N ALA A 182 -6.65 5.57 -12.83
CA ALA A 182 -7.73 5.58 -11.86
C ALA A 182 -7.26 6.13 -10.51
N ALA A 183 -8.16 6.86 -9.86
CA ALA A 183 -7.96 7.34 -8.51
C ALA A 183 -8.82 6.52 -7.53
N TYR A 184 -8.26 6.28 -6.35
CA TYR A 184 -8.89 5.54 -5.28
C TYR A 184 -8.83 6.34 -4.00
N CYS A 185 -9.86 6.23 -3.17
CA CYS A 185 -9.87 6.74 -1.82
C CYS A 185 -9.72 5.57 -0.86
N TRP A 186 -9.17 5.84 0.32
CA TRP A 186 -8.99 4.82 1.33
C TRP A 186 -9.18 5.37 2.74
N ARG A 187 -9.48 4.48 3.68
CA ARG A 187 -9.59 4.78 5.11
C ARG A 187 -9.10 3.60 5.94
N ILE A 188 -8.69 3.87 7.17
CA ILE A 188 -8.16 2.87 8.09
C ILE A 188 -8.69 3.09 9.52
N LYS A 189 -8.84 2.01 10.27
CA LYS A 189 -9.02 2.01 11.73
C LYS A 189 -8.17 0.91 12.37
N PHE A 190 -7.96 1.00 13.68
CA PHE A 190 -7.18 0.04 14.46
C PHE A 190 -8.01 -0.58 15.59
N TRP A 191 -7.51 -1.71 16.12
CA TRP A 191 -7.91 -2.27 17.40
C TRP A 191 -6.68 -2.33 18.31
N ASP A 192 -6.90 -2.03 19.59
CA ASP A 192 -5.90 -2.16 20.65
C ASP A 192 -5.68 -3.63 21.09
N ASP A 193 -4.81 -3.84 22.07
CA ASP A 193 -4.54 -5.15 22.67
C ASP A 193 -5.61 -5.68 23.62
N ASP A 194 -6.55 -4.84 24.02
CA ASP A 194 -7.78 -5.22 24.72
C ASP A 194 -8.94 -5.53 23.75
N ALA A 195 -8.65 -5.57 22.45
CA ALA A 195 -9.56 -5.85 21.35
C ALA A 195 -10.71 -4.83 21.20
N ALA A 196 -10.55 -3.61 21.69
CA ALA A 196 -11.53 -2.56 21.44
C ALA A 196 -11.37 -1.99 20.03
N GLU A 197 -12.51 -1.77 19.36
CA GLU A 197 -12.57 -1.29 17.98
C GLU A 197 -12.49 0.23 17.94
N GLY A 198 -11.47 0.76 17.25
CA GLY A 198 -11.27 2.19 17.09
C GLY A 198 -12.10 2.84 16.00
N ALA A 199 -12.07 4.18 15.97
CA ALA A 199 -12.75 4.97 14.96
C ALA A 199 -12.04 4.92 13.58
N TRP A 200 -12.82 5.07 12.50
CA TRP A 200 -12.25 5.29 11.16
C TRP A 200 -11.51 6.62 11.07
N SER A 201 -10.40 6.64 10.33
CA SER A 201 -9.69 7.85 9.93
C SER A 201 -10.63 8.87 9.29
N THR A 202 -10.47 10.15 9.64
CA THR A 202 -11.35 11.24 9.19
C THR A 202 -10.73 12.13 8.12
N GLU A 203 -9.41 12.10 7.95
CA GLU A 203 -8.75 12.82 6.86
C GLU A 203 -9.06 12.19 5.50
N THR A 204 -9.14 13.03 4.47
CA THR A 204 -9.31 12.56 3.10
C THR A 204 -7.98 12.05 2.57
N ALA A 205 -7.85 10.73 2.43
CA ALA A 205 -6.69 10.06 1.85
C ALA A 205 -7.07 9.38 0.53
N GLN A 206 -6.25 9.62 -0.49
CA GLN A 206 -6.46 9.07 -1.84
C GLN A 206 -5.12 8.76 -2.49
N PHE A 207 -5.14 8.00 -3.58
CA PHE A 207 -3.98 7.87 -4.45
C PHE A 207 -4.45 7.74 -5.90
N THR A 208 -3.58 8.11 -6.84
CA THR A 208 -3.87 7.97 -8.28
C THR A 208 -2.83 7.06 -8.91
N MET A 209 -3.30 5.99 -9.53
CA MET A 209 -2.45 5.10 -10.31
C MET A 209 -1.81 5.89 -11.44
N ALA A 210 -0.59 5.51 -11.80
CA ALA A 210 -0.01 5.98 -13.04
C ALA A 210 -0.92 5.59 -14.20
N SER A 211 -0.96 6.42 -15.24
CA SER A 211 -1.55 6.03 -16.52
C SER A 211 -0.40 5.68 -17.47
N LEU A 212 -0.42 4.48 -18.07
CA LEU A 212 0.47 4.17 -19.17
C LEU A 212 -0.33 3.77 -20.40
N THR A 213 -0.32 4.61 -21.42
CA THR A 213 -0.88 4.27 -22.73
C THR A 213 0.17 4.49 -23.80
N ALA A 214 0.65 3.41 -24.44
CA ALA A 214 1.46 3.56 -25.64
C ALA A 214 0.61 4.17 -26.74
N THR A 215 1.12 5.21 -27.37
CA THR A 215 0.42 5.90 -28.45
C THR A 215 0.83 5.29 -29.79
N THR A 216 2.13 5.15 -30.04
CA THR A 216 2.69 4.61 -31.28
C THR A 216 4.13 4.15 -31.07
N VAL A 217 4.53 3.08 -31.77
CA VAL A 217 5.93 2.68 -31.97
C VAL A 217 6.24 2.82 -33.45
N THR A 218 7.24 3.64 -33.80
CA THR A 218 7.59 3.94 -35.19
C THR A 218 9.07 3.67 -35.49
N PRO A 219 9.40 2.90 -36.54
CA PRO A 219 10.77 2.70 -36.98
C PRO A 219 11.27 3.92 -37.77
N ARG A 220 12.46 4.41 -37.42
CA ARG A 220 13.14 5.50 -38.10
C ARG A 220 14.66 5.25 -38.24
N PRO A 221 15.23 5.40 -39.44
CA PRO A 221 14.54 5.61 -40.70
C PRO A 221 13.90 4.28 -41.18
N ASN A 222 13.01 4.35 -42.17
CA ASN A 222 12.34 3.19 -42.75
C ASN A 222 11.96 3.52 -44.21
N PRO A 223 12.45 2.77 -45.22
CA PRO A 223 13.36 1.62 -45.11
C PRO A 223 14.80 2.03 -44.74
N GLN A 224 15.61 1.07 -44.27
CA GLN A 224 17.04 1.24 -44.00
C GLN A 224 17.96 0.49 -44.93
N THR A 225 19.23 0.87 -44.94
CA THR A 225 20.26 0.12 -45.65
C THR A 225 20.71 -1.05 -44.79
N ILE A 226 20.87 -2.24 -45.38
CA ILE A 226 21.44 -3.39 -44.66
C ILE A 226 22.78 -3.03 -44.00
N GLY A 227 23.01 -3.52 -42.78
CA GLY A 227 24.20 -3.20 -41.98
C GLY A 227 24.14 -1.87 -41.22
N LEU A 228 23.15 -1.01 -41.46
CA LEU A 228 22.82 0.14 -40.63
C LEU A 228 21.68 -0.19 -39.66
N SER A 229 21.50 0.63 -38.62
CA SER A 229 20.46 0.46 -37.62
C SER A 229 19.22 1.30 -37.93
N THR A 230 18.05 0.68 -37.92
CA THR A 230 16.76 1.36 -37.69
C THR A 230 16.59 1.55 -36.18
N THR A 231 16.19 2.75 -35.77
CA THR A 231 15.79 3.05 -34.39
C THR A 231 14.28 3.00 -34.29
N PHE A 232 13.73 2.21 -33.37
CA PHE A 232 12.33 2.27 -33.01
C PHE A 232 12.13 3.33 -31.95
N GLU A 233 11.20 4.25 -32.21
CA GLU A 233 10.81 5.33 -31.31
C GLU A 233 9.40 5.04 -30.78
N GLY A 234 9.29 4.79 -29.48
CA GLY A 234 8.04 4.57 -28.77
C GLY A 234 7.58 5.84 -28.05
N THR A 235 6.40 6.35 -28.41
CA THR A 235 5.76 7.47 -27.72
C THR A 235 4.68 6.96 -26.77
N TYR A 236 4.62 7.49 -25.56
CA TYR A 236 3.65 7.10 -24.54
C TYR A 236 3.10 8.31 -23.78
N ASN A 237 1.83 8.18 -23.39
CA ASN A 237 1.17 9.08 -22.45
C ASN A 237 1.30 8.47 -21.06
N GLY A 238 2.02 9.17 -20.19
CA GLY A 238 2.27 8.82 -18.80
C GLY A 238 3.08 9.90 -18.11
N THR A 239 2.76 10.17 -16.85
CA THR A 239 3.47 11.11 -15.97
C THR A 239 4.19 10.31 -14.90
N ASP A 240 5.46 10.61 -14.65
CA ASP A 240 6.29 9.96 -13.62
C ASP A 240 6.40 8.43 -13.76
N VAL A 241 6.33 7.91 -14.99
CA VAL A 241 6.49 6.49 -15.30
C VAL A 241 7.84 6.26 -15.96
N LEU A 242 8.66 5.39 -15.39
CA LEU A 242 9.83 4.87 -16.08
C LEU A 242 9.43 3.66 -16.93
N VAL A 243 9.84 3.66 -18.20
CA VAL A 243 9.41 2.65 -19.17
C VAL A 243 10.57 1.98 -19.89
N LYS A 244 10.30 0.82 -20.49
CA LYS A 244 11.11 0.15 -21.51
C LYS A 244 10.29 -0.06 -22.77
N LEU A 245 10.96 0.00 -23.92
CA LEU A 245 10.40 -0.39 -25.21
C LEU A 245 10.84 -1.82 -25.55
N HIS A 246 9.89 -2.65 -25.94
CA HIS A 246 10.08 -4.00 -26.43
C HIS A 246 9.50 -4.13 -27.83
N VAL A 247 10.29 -4.54 -28.82
CA VAL A 247 9.83 -4.70 -30.20
C VAL A 247 9.90 -6.18 -30.57
N CYS A 248 8.76 -6.87 -30.48
CA CYS A 248 8.64 -8.31 -30.70
C CYS A 248 8.54 -8.69 -32.18
N LYS A 249 8.97 -9.92 -32.50
CA LYS A 249 9.00 -10.46 -33.86
C LYS A 249 7.67 -10.95 -34.39
N ASP A 250 6.74 -11.30 -33.51
CA ASP A 250 5.43 -11.82 -33.88
C ASP A 250 4.34 -11.36 -32.89
N ASN A 251 3.12 -11.83 -33.12
CA ASN A 251 1.96 -11.48 -32.32
C ASN A 251 1.77 -12.36 -31.07
N ALA A 252 2.76 -13.17 -30.68
CA ALA A 252 2.61 -14.09 -29.56
C ALA A 252 2.35 -13.37 -28.22
N GLY A 253 2.85 -12.13 -28.11
CA GLY A 253 2.64 -11.29 -26.93
C GLY A 253 3.95 -10.96 -26.21
N ILE A 254 3.80 -10.53 -24.97
CA ILE A 254 4.89 -10.25 -24.03
C ILE A 254 4.49 -10.77 -22.64
N THR A 255 5.40 -11.51 -22.00
CA THR A 255 5.21 -12.05 -20.65
C THR A 255 6.37 -11.60 -19.76
N GLY A 256 6.09 -10.92 -18.64
CA GLY A 256 7.13 -10.43 -17.73
C GLY A 256 8.18 -9.54 -18.43
N GLN A 257 7.73 -8.68 -19.34
CA GLN A 257 8.58 -7.84 -20.19
C GLN A 257 9.58 -8.61 -21.09
N VAL A 258 9.22 -9.83 -21.49
CA VAL A 258 9.97 -10.63 -22.46
C VAL A 258 9.07 -11.01 -23.64
N CYS A 259 9.49 -10.69 -24.86
CA CYS A 259 8.78 -11.10 -26.06
C CYS A 259 8.79 -12.64 -26.18
N ASP A 260 7.61 -13.26 -26.26
CA ASP A 260 7.48 -14.72 -26.16
C ASP A 260 8.20 -15.47 -27.30
N SER A 261 8.29 -14.87 -28.50
CA SER A 261 9.01 -15.41 -29.66
C SER A 261 10.28 -14.61 -30.02
N GLY A 262 10.81 -13.86 -29.05
CA GLY A 262 12.00 -13.03 -29.20
C GLY A 262 11.74 -11.65 -29.80
N SER A 263 12.73 -10.79 -29.63
CA SER A 263 12.68 -9.36 -29.97
C SER A 263 13.61 -8.99 -31.12
N TYR A 264 13.25 -7.92 -31.84
CA TYR A 264 14.16 -7.18 -32.70
C TYR A 264 15.05 -6.26 -31.86
N CYS A 265 14.48 -5.56 -30.89
CA CYS A 265 15.23 -4.78 -29.92
C CYS A 265 14.44 -4.59 -28.62
N ASP A 266 15.19 -4.34 -27.54
CA ASP A 266 14.68 -4.01 -26.22
C ASP A 266 15.48 -2.83 -25.65
N THR A 267 14.84 -1.96 -24.87
CA THR A 267 15.55 -0.96 -24.06
C THR A 267 16.22 -1.64 -22.87
N SER A 268 17.52 -1.37 -22.66
CA SER A 268 18.32 -2.03 -21.64
C SER A 268 18.00 -1.60 -20.19
N SER A 269 17.41 -0.43 -20.00
CA SER A 269 17.12 0.16 -18.69
C SER A 269 15.85 0.98 -18.74
N PHE A 270 15.19 1.09 -17.59
CA PHE A 270 14.02 1.95 -17.42
C PHE A 270 14.39 3.42 -17.63
N THR A 271 13.54 4.17 -18.33
CA THR A 271 13.78 5.58 -18.67
C THR A 271 12.49 6.39 -18.72
N ASP A 272 12.61 7.69 -18.43
CA ASP A 272 11.58 8.71 -18.60
C ASP A 272 11.69 9.47 -19.95
N PHE A 273 12.59 9.04 -20.85
CA PHE A 273 12.75 9.69 -22.14
C PHE A 273 11.51 9.56 -23.03
N LYS A 274 11.22 10.64 -23.77
CA LYS A 274 10.12 10.71 -24.74
C LYS A 274 10.65 11.21 -26.08
N PRO A 275 10.74 10.37 -27.13
CA PRO A 275 10.37 8.96 -27.17
C PRO A 275 11.37 8.04 -26.43
N VAL A 276 10.89 6.89 -25.95
CA VAL A 276 11.76 5.77 -25.55
C VAL A 276 12.25 5.04 -26.81
N THR A 277 13.51 4.60 -26.85
CA THR A 277 14.10 4.07 -28.08
C THR A 277 14.81 2.73 -27.90
N CYS A 278 14.82 1.91 -28.94
CA CYS A 278 15.73 0.78 -29.12
C CYS A 278 16.12 0.66 -30.60
N ALA A 279 17.24 -0.01 -30.92
CA ALA A 279 17.74 -0.07 -32.29
C ALA A 279 17.96 -1.52 -32.76
N TYR A 280 17.71 -1.76 -34.05
CA TYR A 280 17.90 -3.05 -34.70
C TYR A 280 18.61 -2.88 -36.06
N SER A 281 19.48 -3.82 -36.39
CA SER A 281 20.17 -3.91 -37.68
C SER A 281 20.14 -5.35 -38.18
N THR A 282 20.11 -5.52 -39.50
CA THR A 282 20.25 -6.83 -40.15
C THR A 282 21.16 -6.75 -41.37
N SER A 283 21.73 -7.88 -41.76
CA SER A 283 22.48 -8.06 -43.00
C SER A 283 21.62 -8.60 -44.15
N THR A 284 20.37 -8.96 -43.88
CA THR A 284 19.43 -9.49 -44.88
C THR A 284 18.47 -8.41 -45.36
N ALA A 285 18.34 -8.26 -46.68
CA ALA A 285 17.35 -7.36 -47.25
C ALA A 285 15.94 -7.98 -47.12
N SER A 286 14.98 -7.14 -46.77
CA SER A 286 13.55 -7.47 -46.80
C SER A 286 12.76 -6.22 -47.09
N SER A 287 11.79 -6.30 -48.00
CA SER A 287 10.92 -5.17 -48.34
C SER A 287 9.88 -4.87 -47.26
N SER A 288 9.58 -5.84 -46.39
CA SER A 288 8.62 -5.70 -45.30
C SER A 288 8.88 -6.74 -44.22
N ILE A 289 9.04 -6.29 -42.99
CA ILE A 289 9.18 -7.09 -41.77
C ILE A 289 8.16 -6.53 -40.80
N ASP A 290 7.23 -7.36 -40.35
CA ASP A 290 6.24 -6.94 -39.36
C ASP A 290 6.87 -6.83 -37.97
N PHE A 291 6.36 -5.94 -37.13
CA PHE A 291 6.77 -5.81 -35.74
C PHE A 291 5.58 -5.56 -34.82
N TYR A 292 5.78 -5.89 -33.54
CA TYR A 292 4.79 -5.76 -32.47
C TYR A 292 5.45 -5.08 -31.27
N GLY A 293 5.21 -3.78 -31.11
CA GLY A 293 5.83 -2.95 -30.07
C GLY A 293 5.00 -2.85 -28.79
N TYR A 294 5.67 -2.94 -27.65
CA TYR A 294 5.11 -2.77 -26.31
C TYR A 294 5.95 -1.77 -25.53
N ILE A 295 5.29 -0.89 -24.78
CA ILE A 295 5.95 -0.02 -23.80
C ILE A 295 5.51 -0.51 -22.43
N CYS A 296 6.45 -0.92 -21.60
CA CYS A 296 6.20 -1.50 -20.29
C CYS A 296 6.85 -0.68 -19.20
N ASP A 297 6.24 -0.63 -18.01
CA ASP A 297 6.76 0.12 -16.87
C ASP A 297 7.60 -0.74 -15.92
N SER A 298 8.03 -0.17 -14.79
CA SER A 298 8.83 -0.88 -13.78
C SER A 298 8.09 -1.99 -13.02
N SER A 299 6.78 -2.13 -13.21
CA SER A 299 5.91 -3.06 -12.51
C SER A 299 5.32 -4.13 -13.44
N ASP A 300 5.97 -4.37 -14.57
CA ASP A 300 5.57 -5.35 -15.61
C ASP A 300 4.23 -5.06 -16.30
N ASN A 301 3.71 -3.84 -16.17
CA ASN A 301 2.50 -3.42 -16.88
C ASN A 301 2.89 -2.93 -18.27
N CYS A 302 2.40 -3.62 -19.30
CA CYS A 302 2.67 -3.30 -20.69
C CYS A 302 1.46 -2.64 -21.37
N SER A 303 1.74 -1.71 -22.27
CA SER A 303 0.73 -1.11 -23.14
C SER A 303 0.04 -2.14 -24.04
N SER A 304 -1.09 -1.75 -24.64
CA SER A 304 -1.59 -2.45 -25.83
C SER A 304 -0.53 -2.48 -26.94
N VAL A 305 -0.58 -3.51 -27.78
CA VAL A 305 0.39 -3.69 -28.87
C VAL A 305 0.28 -2.57 -29.93
N SER A 306 1.43 -2.00 -30.30
CA SER A 306 1.57 -1.13 -31.48
C SER A 306 2.17 -1.93 -32.63
N THR A 307 1.43 -2.11 -33.72
CA THR A 307 1.88 -2.90 -34.87
C THR A 307 2.34 -2.03 -36.03
N GLY A 308 3.20 -2.58 -36.89
CA GLY A 308 3.62 -1.93 -38.12
C GLY A 308 4.62 -2.79 -38.90
N ALA A 309 5.22 -2.21 -39.94
CA ALA A 309 6.24 -2.88 -40.73
C ALA A 309 7.43 -1.97 -41.06
N PHE A 310 8.60 -2.59 -41.26
CA PHE A 310 9.84 -1.92 -41.63
C PHE A 310 10.62 -2.74 -42.66
N GLY A 311 11.51 -2.10 -43.41
CA GLY A 311 12.27 -2.76 -44.47
C GLY A 311 13.75 -2.42 -44.48
N PHE A 312 14.56 -3.34 -45.02
CA PHE A 312 15.97 -3.10 -45.34
C PHE A 312 16.25 -3.34 -46.82
N ASN A 313 16.87 -2.35 -47.47
CA ASN A 313 17.30 -2.39 -48.84
C ASN A 313 18.79 -2.72 -48.92
N ALA A 314 19.18 -3.50 -49.93
CA ALA A 314 20.58 -3.64 -50.30
C ALA A 314 21.18 -2.26 -50.62
N GLU A 315 22.47 -2.07 -50.33
CA GLU A 315 23.16 -0.85 -50.73
C GLU A 315 22.95 -0.62 -52.23
N SER A 316 22.47 0.57 -52.60
CA SER A 316 22.54 1.01 -53.98
C SER A 316 24.02 1.22 -54.30
N SER A 317 24.63 0.23 -54.93
CA SER A 317 25.90 0.40 -55.62
C SER A 317 25.65 1.34 -56.80
N ARG A 318 25.58 2.65 -56.54
CA ARG A 318 25.88 3.63 -57.57
C ARG A 318 27.32 3.37 -57.96
N LEU A 319 27.52 2.64 -59.07
CA LEU A 319 28.75 2.72 -59.85
C LEU A 319 29.07 4.22 -59.95
N LYS A 320 30.10 4.69 -59.23
CA LYS A 320 30.60 6.05 -59.41
C LYS A 320 30.86 6.20 -60.90
N GLY A 321 30.08 7.05 -61.57
CA GLY A 321 30.15 7.25 -63.01
C GLY A 321 31.59 7.49 -63.43
N GLY A 322 32.16 6.52 -64.15
CA GLY A 322 33.60 6.52 -64.44
C GLY A 322 34.15 5.27 -65.13
N VAL A 323 33.41 4.15 -65.20
CA VAL A 323 33.88 3.00 -65.98
C VAL A 323 33.53 3.21 -67.46
N ARG A 324 34.44 3.86 -68.20
CA ARG A 324 34.46 3.77 -69.67
C ARG A 324 35.06 2.42 -70.05
N LEU A 325 34.23 1.50 -70.56
CA LEU A 325 34.73 0.32 -71.26
C LEU A 325 35.38 0.77 -72.58
N LYS A 326 36.71 0.96 -72.58
CA LYS A 326 37.51 1.09 -73.81
C LYS A 326 37.84 -0.31 -74.32
N GLY A 327 36.99 -0.84 -75.20
CA GLY A 327 37.28 -2.09 -75.90
C GLY A 327 36.19 -2.39 -76.92
N GLY A 328 36.43 -2.05 -78.17
CA GLY A 328 35.49 -2.30 -79.26
C GLY A 328 35.31 -3.80 -79.51
N VAL A 329 34.09 -4.29 -79.30
CA VAL A 329 33.67 -5.59 -79.81
C VAL A 329 33.32 -5.41 -81.29
N ARG A 330 34.14 -5.99 -82.18
CA ARG A 330 33.77 -6.20 -83.59
C ARG A 330 33.03 -7.52 -83.67
N LEU A 331 31.73 -7.46 -84.01
CA LEU A 331 30.97 -8.63 -84.44
C LEU A 331 31.41 -8.99 -85.87
N LYS A 332 31.82 -10.24 -86.06
CA LYS A 332 31.80 -10.94 -87.35
C LYS A 332 30.72 -12.00 -87.28
#